data_AF-A0A9D1HXS0-F1
#
_entry.id   AF-A0A9D1HXS0-F1
#
_cell.length_a   1.000
_cell.length_b   1.000
_cell.length_c   1.000
_cell.angle_alpha   90.00
_cell.angle_beta   90.00
_cell.angle_gamma   90.00
#
_symmetry.space_group_name_H-M   'P 1'
#
loop_
_entity.id
_entity.type
_entity.pdbx_description
1 polymer ?
#
loop_
_entity_poly.entity_id
_entity_poly.type
_entity_poly.pdbx_seq_one_letter_code
_entity_poly.pdbx_strand_id
1 'polypeptide(L)' 'MDRKRAMEEAIHSGEMEGAYVSAEFREDSVQYVRGDISIEDLMRRTKRRWNIHISDDKNVAEVR' A
#
# COMPACT_ATOMS: atom_id res chain seq x y z
N MET A 1 1.87 -9.93 -12.11
CA MET A 1 1.18 -9.85 -10.81
C MET A 1 -0.23 -9.37 -11.07
N ASP A 2 -1.23 -10.07 -10.55
CA ASP A 2 -2.62 -9.61 -10.58
C ASP A 2 -2.79 -8.54 -9.50
N ARG A 3 -2.99 -7.28 -9.92
CA ARG A 3 -3.13 -6.13 -9.01
C ARG A 3 -4.33 -6.29 -8.09
N LYS A 4 -5.42 -6.90 -8.58
CA LYS A 4 -6.64 -7.10 -7.79
C LYS A 4 -6.34 -8.05 -6.64
N ARG A 5 -5.80 -9.23 -6.96
CA ARG A 5 -5.44 -10.23 -5.96
C ARG A 5 -4.44 -9.68 -4.94
N ALA A 6 -3.40 -9.00 -5.42
CA ALA A 6 -2.39 -8.40 -4.53
C ALA A 6 -3.00 -7.39 -3.54
N MET A 7 -3.97 -6.57 -3.98
CA MET A 7 -4.62 -5.63 -3.07
C MET A 7 -5.61 -6.29 -2.12
N GLU A 8 -6.36 -7.29 -2.57
CA GLU A 8 -7.26 -8.06 -1.70
C GLU A 8 -6.46 -8.78 -0.59
N GLU A 9 -5.35 -9.43 -0.93
CA GLU A 9 -4.45 -10.08 0.02
C GLU A 9 -3.83 -9.08 1.01
N ALA A 10 -3.33 -7.94 0.53
CA ALA A 10 -2.73 -6.92 1.40
C ALA A 10 -3.74 -6.31 2.39
N ILE A 11 -4.96 -6.00 1.92
CA ILE A 11 -6.04 -5.48 2.78
C ILE A 11 -6.44 -6.53 3.82
N HIS A 12 -6.62 -7.77 3.38
CA HIS A 12 -7.02 -8.85 4.28
C HIS A 12 -5.95 -9.15 5.32
N SER A 13 -4.67 -9.19 4.94
CA SER A 13 -3.55 -9.36 5.88
C SER A 13 -3.52 -8.25 6.91
N GLY A 14 -3.66 -7.00 6.46
CA GLY A 14 -3.70 -5.85 7.37
C GLY A 14 -4.87 -5.93 8.35
N GLU A 15 -6.07 -6.29 7.88
CA GLU A 15 -7.24 -6.47 8.73
C GLU A 15 -7.04 -7.59 9.77
N MET A 16 -6.43 -8.72 9.37
CA MET A 16 -6.09 -9.82 10.28
C MET A 16 -5.08 -9.39 11.36
N GLU A 17 -4.16 -8.48 11.03
CA GLU A 17 -3.21 -7.88 11.96
C GLU A 17 -3.82 -6.75 12.82
N GLY A 18 -5.10 -6.45 12.62
CA GLY A 18 -5.81 -5.39 13.35
C GLY A 18 -5.59 -3.98 12.79
N ALA A 19 -5.00 -3.86 11.59
CA ALA A 19 -4.82 -2.58 10.93
C ALA A 19 -6.17 -2.02 10.44
N TYR A 20 -6.36 -0.72 10.64
CA TYR A 20 -7.51 -0.02 10.08
C TYR A 20 -7.27 0.34 8.61
N VAL A 21 -8.11 -0.21 7.73
CA VAL A 21 -8.09 0.11 6.30
C VAL A 21 -9.16 1.16 5.98
N SER A 22 -8.72 2.42 5.90
CA SER A 22 -9.57 3.58 5.61
C SER A 22 -10.34 3.46 4.29
N ALA A 23 -11.52 4.08 4.21
CA ALA A 23 -12.34 4.10 2.99
C ALA A 23 -11.58 4.72 1.80
N GLU A 24 -10.82 5.78 2.06
CA GLU A 24 -10.03 6.49 1.06
C GLU A 24 -8.89 5.62 0.53
N PHE A 25 -8.28 4.77 1.37
CA PHE A 25 -7.28 3.80 0.89
C PHE A 25 -7.90 2.72 0.01
N ARG A 26 -9.13 2.27 0.32
CA ARG A 26 -9.85 1.32 -0.53
C ARG A 26 -10.16 1.93 -1.90
N GLU A 27 -10.56 3.19 -1.94
CA GLU A 27 -10.81 3.90 -3.20
C GLU A 27 -9.53 4.05 -4.04
N ASP A 28 -8.43 4.48 -3.43
CA ASP A 28 -7.13 4.55 -4.10
C ASP A 28 -6.68 3.16 -4.60
N SER A 29 -6.94 2.10 -3.83
CA SER A 29 -6.64 0.71 -4.23
C SER A 29 -7.44 0.29 -5.47
N VAL A 30 -8.72 0.67 -5.56
CA VAL A 30 -9.54 0.41 -6.75
C VAL A 30 -8.99 1.14 -7.97
N GLN A 31 -8.57 2.40 -7.83
CA GLN A 31 -7.93 3.16 -8.92
C GLN A 31 -6.62 2.50 -9.38
N TYR A 32 -5.81 1.99 -8.45
CA TYR A 32 -4.57 1.26 -8.78
C TYR A 32 -4.85 -0.04 -9.53
N VAL A 33 -5.84 -0.82 -9.09
CA VAL A 33 -6.27 -2.06 -9.75
C VAL A 33 -6.77 -1.80 -11.17
N ARG A 34 -7.52 -0.72 -11.39
CA ARG A 34 -7.99 -0.28 -12.72
C ARG A 34 -6.87 0.26 -13.62
N GLY A 35 -5.75 0.68 -13.01
CA GLY A 35 -4.63 1.30 -13.72
C GLY A 35 -4.75 2.81 -13.87
N ASP A 36 -5.71 3.44 -13.20
CA ASP A 36 -5.92 4.90 -13.20
C ASP A 36 -4.81 5.64 -12.43
N ILE A 37 -4.16 4.95 -11.48
CA ILE A 37 -3.00 5.46 -10.74
C ILE A 37 -1.88 4.41 -10.68
N SER A 38 -0.64 4.87 -10.56
CA SER A 38 0.52 4.00 -10.35
C SER A 38 0.63 3.55 -8.88
N ILE A 39 1.51 2.58 -8.60
CA ILE A 39 1.79 2.16 -7.22
C ILE A 39 2.48 3.29 -6.43
N GLU A 40 3.33 4.07 -7.08
CA GLU A 40 3.99 5.25 -6.50
C GLU A 40 2.95 6.30 -6.10
N ASP A 41 1.91 6.50 -6.92
CA ASP A 41 0.80 7.40 -6.60
C ASP A 41 -0.04 6.90 -5.43
N LEU A 42 -0.38 5.60 -5.40
CA LEU A 42 -1.07 4.98 -4.27
C LEU A 42 -0.29 5.18 -2.96
N MET A 43 1.02 4.89 -2.98
CA MET A 43 1.90 5.05 -1.81
C MET A 43 2.05 6.52 -1.42
N ARG A 44 2.20 7.44 -2.39
CA ARG A 44 2.29 8.88 -2.14
C ARG A 44 1.02 9.44 -1.49
N ARG A 45 -0.17 9.05 -1.96
CA ARG A 45 -1.45 9.44 -1.35
C ARG A 45 -1.57 8.90 0.07
N THR A 46 -1.22 7.64 0.27
CA THR A 46 -1.23 6.98 1.59
C THR A 46 -0.26 7.67 2.56
N LYS A 47 1.01 7.88 2.17
CA LYS A 47 2.01 8.58 3.00
C LYS A 47 1.55 9.99 3.37
N ARG A 48 1.01 10.76 2.41
CA ARG A 48 0.50 12.11 2.66
C ARG A 48 -0.65 12.10 3.67
N ARG A 49 -1.58 11.13 3.57
CA ARG A 49 -2.74 11.01 4.48
C ARG A 49 -2.31 10.73 5.91
N TRP A 50 -1.32 9.88 6.10
CA TRP A 50 -0.88 9.43 7.41
C TRP A 50 0.37 10.18 7.94
N ASN A 51 0.83 11.20 7.21
CA ASN A 51 2.10 11.91 7.45
C ASN A 51 3.29 10.95 7.72
N ILE A 52 3.30 9.79 7.06
CA ILE A 52 4.32 8.77 7.30
C ILE A 52 5.55 9.14 6.49
N HIS A 53 6.60 9.58 7.18
CA HIS A 53 7.94 9.60 6.65
C HIS A 53 8.48 8.17 6.67
N ILE A 54 8.09 7.34 5.69
CA ILE A 54 8.85 6.11 5.41
C ILE A 54 10.19 6.59 4.88
N SER A 55 11.21 6.56 5.74
CA SER A 55 12.61 6.60 5.34
C SER A 55 12.82 5.50 4.29
N ASP A 56 13.37 5.84 3.12
CA ASP A 56 13.76 4.84 2.12
C ASP A 56 15.02 4.08 2.61
N ASP A 57 14.92 3.40 3.76
CA ASP A 57 16.01 2.60 4.29
C ASP A 57 16.16 1.33 3.44
N LYS A 58 16.97 1.47 2.39
CA LYS A 58 17.52 0.39 1.58
C LYS A 58 18.60 -0.35 2.38
N ASN A 59 18.21 -1.04 3.45
CA ASN A 59 19.13 -1.93 4.17
C ASN A 59 18.54 -3.34 4.30
N VAL A 60 18.37 -3.99 3.14
CA VAL A 60 18.25 -5.45 3.04
C VAL A 60 19.39 -5.94 2.14
N ALA A 61 20.63 -5.88 2.65
CA ALA A 61 21.77 -6.65 2.13
C ALA A 61 23.02 -6.47 3.01
N GLU A 62 23.18 -7.32 4.03
CA GLU A 62 24.42 -8.03 4.40
C GLU A 62 24.25 -8.56 5.83
N VAL A 63 23.71 -9.78 5.94
CA VAL A 63 24.11 -10.67 7.04
C VAL A 63 25.09 -11.64 6.38
N ARG A 64 26.38 -11.41 6.61
CA ARG A 64 27.44 -12.39 6.38
C ARG A 64 27.47 -13.39 7.53
#